data_AF-A0A920AA59-F1
#
_entry.id   AF-A0A920AA59-F1
#
_cell.length_a   1.000
_cell.length_b   1.000
_cell.length_c   1.000
_cell.angle_alpha   90.00
_cell.angle_beta   90.00
_cell.angle_gamma   90.00
#
_symmetry.space_group_name_H-M   'P 1'
#
loop_
_entity.id
_entity.type
_entity.pdbx_description
1 polymer ?
#
loop_
_entity_poly.entity_id
_entity_poly.type
_entity_poly.pdbx_seq_one_letter_code
_entity_poly.pdbx_strand_id
1 'polypeptide(L)' 'MADIAADMSKPQRMLRLLQGDVGSGKTMVALIAMMQAVDNGAQAVLMAPTEILALQHAETIGPYLDELGIAWMS' A
#
# COMPACT_ATOMS: atom_id res chain seq x y z
N MET A 1 -8.40 1.02 9.35
CA MET A 1 -7.34 0.00 9.40
C MET A 1 -7.85 -1.36 9.88
N ALA A 2 -8.60 -1.44 10.98
CA ALA A 2 -9.12 -2.71 11.51
C ALA A 2 -9.81 -3.59 10.45
N ASP A 3 -10.67 -3.00 9.60
CA ASP A 3 -11.37 -3.75 8.56
C ASP A 3 -10.44 -4.34 7.49
N ILE A 4 -9.40 -3.60 7.08
CA ILE A 4 -8.44 -4.06 6.07
C ILE A 4 -7.62 -5.21 6.66
N ALA A 5 -7.13 -5.07 7.89
CA ALA A 5 -6.38 -6.12 8.56
C ALA A 5 -7.23 -7.38 8.75
N ALA A 6 -8.50 -7.23 9.14
CA ALA A 6 -9.43 -8.34 9.30
C ALA A 6 -9.80 -9.01 7.97
N ASP A 7 -9.85 -8.26 6.86
CA ASP A 7 -10.06 -8.83 5.54
C ASP A 7 -8.81 -9.54 5.01
N MET A 8 -7.61 -8.99 5.25
CA MET A 8 -6.33 -9.61 4.87
C MET A 8 -6.02 -10.89 5.64
N SER A 9 -6.55 -11.05 6.86
CA SER A 9 -6.32 -12.26 7.67
C SER A 9 -7.22 -13.44 7.29
N LYS A 10 -8.20 -13.25 6.39
CA LYS A 10 -9.11 -14.31 5.96
C LYS A 10 -8.42 -15.22 4.93
N PRO A 11 -8.79 -16.51 4.87
CA PRO A 11 -8.26 -17.41 3.85
C PRO A 11 -8.72 -17.06 2.43
N GLN A 12 -9.81 -16.29 2.28
CA GLN A 12 -10.26 -15.77 0.99
C GLN A 12 -9.50 -14.49 0.62
N ARG A 13 -9.25 -14.30 -0.68
CA ARG A 13 -8.67 -13.05 -1.20
C ARG A 13 -9.47 -11.82 -0.75
N MET A 14 -8.78 -10.78 -0.27
CA MET A 14 -9.40 -9.48 -0.02
C MET A 14 -9.70 -8.78 -1.36
N LEU A 15 -10.96 -8.40 -1.56
CA LEU A 15 -11.40 -7.54 -2.67
C LEU A 15 -12.14 -6.35 -2.08
N ARG A 16 -11.44 -5.23 -1.92
CA ARG A 16 -11.99 -4.03 -1.26
C ARG A 16 -11.71 -2.79 -2.10
N LEU A 17 -12.75 -1.97 -2.26
CA LEU A 17 -12.64 -0.64 -2.85
C LEU A 17 -12.49 0.39 -1.73
N LEU A 18 -11.33 1.03 -1.65
CA LEU A 18 -11.09 2.14 -0.73
C LEU A 18 -11.52 3.45 -1.39
N GLN A 19 -12.67 3.99 -0.99
CA GLN A 19 -13.19 5.27 -1.48
C GLN A 19 -12.82 6.42 -0.52
N GLY A 20 -12.60 7.60 -1.09
CA GLY A 20 -12.35 8.83 -0.35
C GLY A 20 -11.90 9.95 -1.29
N ASP A 21 -12.03 11.19 -0.85
CA ASP A 21 -11.69 12.37 -1.65
C ASP A 21 -10.18 12.50 -1.90
N VAL A 22 -9.78 13.32 -2.88
CA VAL A 22 -8.37 13.64 -3.11
C VAL A 22 -7.78 14.24 -1.83
N GLY A 23 -6.60 13.76 -1.41
CA GLY A 23 -5.96 14.17 -0.16
C GLY A 23 -6.43 13.42 1.10
N SER A 24 -7.40 12.50 1.01
CA SER A 24 -7.91 11.73 2.16
C SER A 24 -6.95 10.65 2.71
N GLY A 25 -5.68 10.64 2.31
CA GLY A 25 -4.67 9.70 2.83
C GLY A 25 -4.75 8.26 2.31
N LYS A 26 -5.46 7.99 1.20
CA LYS A 26 -5.60 6.62 0.63
C LYS A 26 -4.26 5.93 0.36
N THR A 27 -3.25 6.69 -0.08
CA THR A 27 -1.89 6.19 -0.33
C THR A 27 -1.26 5.65 0.96
N MET A 28 -1.48 6.32 2.10
CA MET A 28 -0.97 5.84 3.39
C MET A 28 -1.71 4.59 3.87
N VAL A 29 -3.03 4.51 3.64
CA VAL A 29 -3.80 3.30 3.92
C VAL A 29 -3.29 2.12 3.09
N ALA A 30 -2.98 2.34 1.81
CA ALA A 30 -2.37 1.33 0.94
C ALA A 30 -0.99 0.91 1.45
N LEU A 31 -0.13 1.86 1.84
CA LEU A 31 1.20 1.56 2.40
C LEU A 31 1.09 0.66 3.63
N ILE A 32 0.22 0.97 4.60
CA ILE A 32 0.09 0.14 5.82
C ILE A 32 -0.40 -1.28 5.47
N ALA A 33 -1.32 -1.41 4.51
CA ALA A 33 -1.76 -2.73 4.03
C ALA A 33 -0.60 -3.49 3.34
N MET A 34 0.22 -2.80 2.54
CA MET A 34 1.41 -3.39 1.92
C MET A 34 2.42 -3.85 2.99
N MET A 35 2.66 -3.05 4.02
CA MET A 35 3.56 -3.42 5.14
C MET A 35 3.05 -4.63 5.90
N GLN A 36 1.74 -4.73 6.14
CA GLN A 36 1.18 -5.94 6.75
C GLN A 36 1.45 -7.19 5.89
N ALA A 37 1.43 -7.09 4.57
CA ALA A 37 1.81 -8.23 3.71
C ALA A 37 3.32 -8.53 3.77
N VAL A 38 4.17 -7.50 3.70
CA VAL A 38 5.63 -7.62 3.74
C VAL A 38 6.13 -8.20 5.08
N ASP A 39 5.56 -7.74 6.20
CA ASP A 39 5.88 -8.25 7.54
C ASP A 39 5.55 -9.74 7.69
N ASN A 40 4.60 -10.26 6.89
CA ASN A 40 4.26 -11.69 6.84
C ASN A 40 5.06 -12.45 5.77
N GLY A 41 6.14 -11.88 5.24
CA GLY A 41 7.04 -12.51 4.28
C GLY A 41 6.52 -12.56 2.84
N ALA A 42 5.46 -11.80 2.52
CA ALA A 42 4.94 -11.68 1.18
C ALA A 42 5.50 -10.44 0.45
N GLN A 43 5.23 -10.34 -0.86
CA GLN A 43 5.51 -9.13 -1.63
C GLN A 43 4.24 -8.31 -1.81
N ALA A 44 4.41 -6.99 -1.95
CA ALA A 44 3.31 -6.08 -2.19
C ALA A 44 3.59 -5.23 -3.44
N VAL A 45 2.53 -4.92 -4.19
CA VAL A 45 2.61 -4.12 -5.42
C VAL A 45 1.55 -3.04 -5.38
N LEU A 46 1.95 -1.80 -5.66
CA LEU A 46 1.05 -0.67 -5.86
C LEU A 46 0.99 -0.37 -7.37
N MET A 47 -0.22 -0.43 -7.95
CA MET A 47 -0.43 -0.15 -9.36
C MET A 47 -1.11 1.20 -9.55
N ALA A 48 -0.64 1.97 -10.53
CA ALA A 48 -1.24 3.23 -10.94
C ALA A 48 -1.51 3.21 -12.46
N PRO A 49 -2.52 3.95 -12.95
CA PRO A 49 -2.93 3.87 -14.36
C PRO A 49 -1.99 4.61 -15.33
N THR A 50 -1.09 5.45 -14.81
CA THR A 50 -0.09 6.18 -15.60
C THR A 50 1.25 6.22 -14.86
N GLU A 51 2.33 6.36 -15.62
CA GLU A 51 3.68 6.52 -15.09
C GLU A 51 3.78 7.70 -14.11
N ILE A 52 3.19 8.84 -14.47
CA ILE A 52 3.20 10.04 -13.61
C ILE A 52 2.57 9.75 -12.24
N LEU A 53 1.45 9.02 -12.18
CA LEU A 53 0.82 8.67 -10.91
C LEU A 53 1.63 7.63 -10.12
N ALA A 54 2.28 6.69 -10.81
CA ALA A 54 3.19 5.74 -10.16
C ALA A 54 4.36 6.46 -9.49
N LEU A 55 5.00 7.40 -10.20
CA LEU A 55 6.07 8.24 -9.68
C LEU A 55 5.60 9.08 -8.49
N GLN A 56 4.41 9.70 -8.57
CA GLN A 56 3.86 10.46 -7.44
C GLN A 56 3.64 9.58 -6.20
N HIS A 57 3.18 8.34 -6.37
CA HIS A 57 3.06 7.41 -5.26
C HIS A 57 4.43 7.04 -4.69
N ALA A 58 5.42 6.74 -5.54
CA ALA A 58 6.80 6.46 -5.14
C ALA A 58 7.42 7.64 -4.37
N GLU A 59 7.28 8.86 -4.84
CA GLU A 59 7.74 10.07 -4.14
C GLU A 59 7.07 10.23 -2.77
N THR A 60 5.80 9.82 -2.64
CA THR A 60 5.05 9.92 -1.39
C THR A 60 5.44 8.85 -0.38
N ILE A 61 5.62 7.59 -0.79
CA ILE A 61 5.83 6.45 0.13
C ILE A 61 7.28 6.00 0.23
N GLY A 62 8.10 6.27 -0.78
CA GLY A 62 9.50 5.88 -0.87
C GLY A 62 10.33 6.26 0.34
N PRO A 63 10.29 7.53 0.82
CA PRO A 63 11.04 7.94 2.00
C PRO A 63 10.72 7.11 3.26
N TYR A 64 9.47 6.66 3.42
CA TYR A 64 9.08 5.79 4.54
C TYR A 64 9.62 4.37 4.36
N LEU A 65 9.62 3.84 3.14
CA LEU A 65 10.19 2.53 2.83
C LEU A 65 11.71 2.51 3.06
N ASP A 66 12.39 3.59 2.69
CA ASP A 66 13.82 3.78 2.93
C ASP A 66 14.15 3.83 4.43
N GLU A 67 13.37 4.57 5.22
CA GLU A 67 13.53 4.65 6.68
C GLU A 67 13.29 3.29 7.36
N LEU A 68 12.36 2.49 6.83
CA LEU A 68 12.07 1.15 7.32
C LEU A 68 13.07 0.08 6.80
N GLY A 69 14.00 0.44 5.92
CA GLY A 69 14.95 -0.49 5.31
C GLY A 69 14.30 -1.53 4.39
N ILE A 70 13.11 -1.25 3.87
CA ILE A 70 12.39 -2.13 2.95
C ILE A 70 12.90 -1.86 1.54
N ALA A 71 13.40 -2.89 0.85
CA ALA A 71 13.80 -2.77 -0.54
C ALA A 71 12.57 -2.57 -1.44
N TRP A 72 12.60 -1.54 -2.29
CA TRP A 72 11.55 -1.26 -3.25
C TRP A 72 12.13 -0.79 -4.58
N MET A 73 11.35 -0.92 -5.65
CA MET A 73 11.70 -0.45 -6.99
C MET A 73 10.68 0.60 -7.42
N SER A 74 11.19 1.75 -7.85
CA SER A 74 10.43 2.81 -8.52
C SER A 74 10.19 2.47 -9.99
#